data_AF-A0A3D4YNA5-F1
#
_entry.id   AF-A0A3D4YNA5-F1
#
_cell.length_a   1.000
_cell.length_b   1.000
_cell.length_c   1.000
_cell.angle_alpha   90.00
_cell.angle_beta   90.00
_cell.angle_gamma   90.00
#
_symmetry.space_group_name_H-M   'P 1'
#
loop_
_entity.id
_entity.type
_entity.pdbx_description
1 polymer ?
#
loop_
_entity_poly.entity_id
_entity_poly.type
_entity_poly.pdbx_seq_one_letter_code
_entity_poly.pdbx_strand_id
1 'polypeptide(L)'
;KGDTLTVSHILLHIEQSDSAASKTDRRADSLARMAASTDQPAKFDEAARALQIPVIRSTVVEGNTMTVNGQYIPSVGPWAFQGAKPGETSELFDAADGYYLARLDSLTPGGALSLDQAKQDIRNYLLRQKKTDALVPQAMNYARVAAASSMEQAAKLMNLQVVSTKPFTRVTGVPELAQAPEAVGAAFTLPLHSVSEPIRSIGEVVVERVDNRIPSSRAAFEAQKESLRAQALQQLRQQRVREFLTNLRAVAKVDDKRKQVEASSRRTTQ
;
A
#
# COMPACT_ATOMS: atom_id res chain seq x y z
N LYS A 1 -12.78 -6.35 -6.31
CA LYS A 1 -13.07 -7.67 -5.70
C LYS A 1 -12.08 -8.62 -6.33
N GLY A 2 -11.19 -9.21 -5.55
CA GLY A 2 -10.12 -10.06 -6.08
C GLY A 2 -9.89 -11.23 -5.13
N ASP A 3 -9.45 -12.35 -5.67
CA ASP A 3 -9.05 -13.52 -4.91
C ASP A 3 -7.86 -13.16 -4.00
N THR A 4 -7.68 -13.84 -2.87
CA THR A 4 -6.51 -13.63 -1.98
C THR A 4 -5.80 -14.95 -1.76
N LEU A 5 -4.48 -14.97 -1.84
CA LEU A 5 -3.71 -16.21 -1.70
C LEU A 5 -2.47 -16.05 -0.84
N THR A 6 -2.02 -17.16 -0.26
CA THR A 6 -0.77 -17.25 0.52
C THR A 6 0.27 -18.01 -0.29
N VAL A 7 1.47 -17.43 -0.40
CA VAL A 7 2.60 -17.99 -1.16
C VAL A 7 3.82 -18.09 -0.27
N SER A 8 4.53 -19.20 -0.40
CA SER A 8 5.90 -19.37 0.07
C SER A 8 6.86 -19.22 -1.12
N HIS A 9 7.94 -18.46 -1.00
CA HIS A 9 8.96 -18.37 -2.07
C HIS A 9 10.39 -18.51 -1.56
N ILE A 10 11.29 -18.77 -2.51
CA ILE A 10 12.74 -18.93 -2.34
C ILE A 10 13.43 -17.86 -3.20
N LEU A 11 14.34 -17.07 -2.63
CA LEU A 11 15.09 -16.00 -3.31
C LEU A 11 16.60 -16.29 -3.34
N LEU A 12 17.23 -16.11 -4.51
CA LEU A 12 18.68 -16.11 -4.68
C LEU A 12 19.22 -14.70 -4.98
N HIS A 13 19.89 -14.06 -4.01
CA HIS A 13 20.47 -12.71 -4.15
C HIS A 13 21.69 -12.66 -5.08
N ILE A 14 21.87 -11.51 -5.76
CA ILE A 14 23.03 -11.18 -6.60
C ILE A 14 23.79 -9.96 -6.04
N GLU A 15 25.03 -10.14 -5.60
CA GLU A 15 26.03 -9.06 -5.47
C GLU A 15 27.22 -9.41 -6.39
N GLN A 16 27.51 -8.61 -7.42
CA GLN A 16 28.30 -9.08 -8.58
C GLN A 16 29.82 -8.90 -8.48
N SER A 17 30.52 -10.01 -8.75
CA SER A 17 31.67 -10.13 -9.66
C SER A 17 31.38 -11.27 -10.66
N ASP A 18 32.06 -11.36 -11.80
CA ASP A 18 31.78 -12.36 -12.87
C ASP A 18 31.78 -13.82 -12.38
N SER A 19 32.58 -14.16 -11.36
CA SER A 19 32.61 -15.49 -10.76
C SER A 19 31.39 -15.79 -9.87
N ALA A 20 30.74 -14.76 -9.33
CA ALA A 20 29.56 -14.88 -8.48
C ALA A 20 28.29 -15.15 -9.30
N ALA A 21 28.14 -14.54 -10.46
CA ALA A 21 26.99 -14.74 -11.35
C ALA A 21 26.83 -16.22 -11.77
N SER A 22 27.91 -16.86 -12.27
CA SER A 22 27.86 -18.27 -12.66
C SER A 22 27.58 -19.23 -11.48
N LYS A 23 27.91 -18.85 -10.25
CA LYS A 23 27.55 -19.65 -9.06
C LYS A 23 26.06 -19.52 -8.74
N THR A 24 25.51 -18.31 -8.86
CA THR A 24 24.08 -18.07 -8.66
C THR A 24 23.25 -18.80 -9.72
N ASP A 25 23.64 -18.75 -10.99
CA ASP A 25 22.93 -19.46 -12.07
C ASP A 25 22.90 -20.97 -11.84
N ARG A 26 24.04 -21.58 -11.46
CA ARG A 26 24.07 -23.02 -11.13
C ARG A 26 23.19 -23.38 -9.94
N ARG A 27 23.07 -22.49 -8.94
CA ARG A 27 22.17 -22.70 -7.80
C ARG A 27 20.71 -22.54 -8.22
N ALA A 28 20.40 -21.58 -9.10
CA ALA A 28 19.08 -21.40 -9.68
C ALA A 28 18.66 -22.63 -10.51
N ASP A 29 19.55 -23.15 -11.35
CA ASP A 29 19.34 -24.39 -12.11
C ASP A 29 19.10 -25.58 -11.18
N SER A 30 19.84 -25.67 -10.08
CA SER A 30 19.68 -26.75 -9.10
C SER A 30 18.33 -26.64 -8.40
N LEU A 31 17.94 -25.43 -8.00
CA LEU A 31 16.64 -25.14 -7.41
C LEU A 31 15.50 -25.51 -8.36
N ALA A 32 15.61 -25.12 -9.63
CA ALA A 32 14.64 -25.45 -10.66
C ALA A 32 14.52 -26.97 -10.87
N ARG A 33 15.66 -27.68 -11.00
CA ARG A 33 15.65 -29.15 -11.13
C ARG A 33 14.99 -29.87 -9.96
N MET A 34 15.15 -29.35 -8.74
CA MET A 34 14.62 -29.99 -7.54
C MET A 34 13.12 -29.74 -7.35
N ALA A 35 12.63 -28.54 -7.65
CA ALA A 35 11.33 -28.09 -7.18
C ALA A 35 10.48 -27.31 -8.19
N ALA A 36 10.98 -26.94 -9.38
CA ALA A 36 10.15 -26.20 -10.33
C ALA A 36 9.03 -27.05 -10.93
N SER A 37 7.88 -26.41 -11.16
CA SER A 37 6.74 -26.98 -11.90
C SER A 37 6.24 -28.32 -11.35
N THR A 38 6.29 -28.51 -10.03
CA THR A 38 5.83 -29.73 -9.35
C THR A 38 4.58 -29.47 -8.53
N ASP A 39 3.71 -30.47 -8.47
CA ASP A 39 2.52 -30.55 -7.60
C ASP A 39 2.81 -31.20 -6.25
N GLN A 40 4.08 -31.52 -5.95
CA GLN A 40 4.50 -32.14 -4.70
C GLN A 40 5.07 -31.09 -3.74
N PRO A 41 4.32 -30.67 -2.71
CA PRO A 41 4.73 -29.57 -1.82
C PRO A 41 6.05 -29.84 -1.09
N ALA A 42 6.34 -31.12 -0.81
CA ALA A 42 7.53 -31.55 -0.09
C ALA A 42 8.83 -31.23 -0.84
N LYS A 43 8.82 -31.28 -2.19
CA LYS A 43 10.02 -30.99 -3.01
C LYS A 43 10.49 -29.55 -2.83
N PHE A 44 9.56 -28.62 -2.66
CA PHE A 44 9.89 -27.23 -2.37
C PHE A 44 10.63 -27.09 -1.04
N ASP A 45 10.12 -27.72 0.02
CA ASP A 45 10.74 -27.68 1.35
C ASP A 45 12.09 -28.41 1.38
N GLU A 46 12.22 -29.51 0.63
CA GLU A 46 13.48 -30.25 0.45
C GLU A 46 14.52 -29.44 -0.32
N ALA A 47 14.14 -28.78 -1.41
CA ALA A 47 15.03 -27.91 -2.18
C ALA A 47 15.52 -26.72 -1.36
N ALA A 48 14.62 -26.08 -0.61
CA ALA A 48 14.97 -24.99 0.30
C ALA A 48 16.01 -25.43 1.35
N ARG A 49 15.79 -26.60 1.99
CA ARG A 49 16.74 -27.15 2.97
C ARG A 49 18.08 -27.55 2.35
N ALA A 50 18.04 -28.29 1.24
CA ALA A 50 19.24 -28.82 0.59
C ALA A 50 20.15 -27.70 0.05
N LEU A 51 19.55 -26.64 -0.49
CA LEU A 51 20.28 -25.49 -1.02
C LEU A 51 20.49 -24.38 0.02
N GLN A 52 20.00 -24.59 1.25
CA GLN A 52 20.07 -23.66 2.38
C GLN A 52 19.52 -22.26 2.02
N ILE A 53 18.36 -22.22 1.36
CA ILE A 53 17.72 -20.98 0.95
C ILE A 53 16.51 -20.71 1.87
N PRO A 54 16.37 -19.51 2.45
CA PRO A 54 15.25 -19.19 3.33
C PRO A 54 13.94 -19.16 2.56
N VAL A 55 12.89 -19.72 3.18
CA VAL A 55 11.52 -19.63 2.68
C VAL A 55 10.83 -18.44 3.31
N ILE A 56 10.29 -17.56 2.47
CA ILE A 56 9.52 -16.40 2.93
C ILE A 56 8.06 -16.56 2.54
N ARG A 57 7.16 -16.39 3.52
CA ARG A 57 5.71 -16.47 3.36
C ARG A 57 5.11 -15.08 3.22
N SER A 58 4.22 -14.91 2.25
CA SER A 58 3.49 -13.66 2.04
C SER A 58 2.09 -13.90 1.51
N THR A 59 1.22 -12.90 1.63
CA THR A 59 -0.15 -12.91 1.11
C THR A 59 -0.29 -11.85 0.02
N VAL A 60 -0.97 -12.17 -1.07
CA VAL A 60 -1.27 -11.23 -2.15
C VAL A 60 -2.74 -11.29 -2.52
N VAL A 61 -3.30 -10.14 -2.87
CA VAL A 61 -4.67 -10.00 -3.40
C VAL A 61 -4.58 -9.84 -4.92
N GLU A 62 -5.48 -10.51 -5.64
CA GLU A 62 -5.57 -10.46 -7.09
C GLU A 62 -5.73 -9.01 -7.57
N GLY A 63 -4.87 -8.63 -8.53
CA GLY A 63 -4.79 -7.26 -9.05
C GLY A 63 -3.78 -6.36 -8.32
N ASN A 64 -3.27 -6.76 -7.15
CA ASN A 64 -2.19 -6.05 -6.47
C ASN A 64 -0.82 -6.63 -6.86
N THR A 65 0.22 -5.79 -6.78
CA THR A 65 1.60 -6.25 -6.93
C THR A 65 2.03 -7.05 -5.70
N MET A 66 2.70 -8.19 -5.92
CA MET A 66 3.31 -8.94 -4.84
C MET A 66 4.56 -8.22 -4.36
N THR A 67 4.62 -7.88 -3.08
CA THR A 67 5.81 -7.34 -2.44
C THR A 67 6.19 -8.16 -1.22
N VAL A 68 7.49 -8.31 -1.00
CA VAL A 68 8.07 -8.92 0.19
C VAL A 68 9.21 -8.03 0.67
N ASN A 69 9.18 -7.65 1.95
CA ASN A 69 10.17 -6.75 2.55
C ASN A 69 10.40 -5.45 1.73
N GLY A 70 9.34 -4.95 1.08
CA GLY A 70 9.40 -3.76 0.23
C GLY A 70 9.93 -3.98 -1.19
N GLN A 71 10.38 -5.19 -1.55
CA GLN A 71 10.81 -5.55 -2.90
C GLN A 71 9.64 -6.14 -3.70
N TYR A 72 9.58 -5.79 -4.99
CA TYR A 72 8.58 -6.31 -5.92
C TYR A 72 9.01 -7.68 -6.44
N ILE A 73 8.13 -8.68 -6.33
CA ILE A 73 8.37 -10.02 -6.88
C ILE A 73 7.57 -10.16 -8.18
N PRO A 74 8.23 -10.14 -9.36
CA PRO A 74 7.55 -10.30 -10.63
C PRO A 74 7.01 -11.73 -10.80
N SER A 75 5.98 -11.88 -11.63
CA SER A 75 5.48 -13.15 -12.17
C SER A 75 4.79 -14.12 -11.19
N VAL A 76 5.14 -14.12 -9.90
CA VAL A 76 4.53 -15.00 -8.89
C VAL A 76 3.04 -14.73 -8.70
N GLY A 77 2.64 -13.46 -8.54
CA GLY A 77 1.23 -13.08 -8.39
C GLY A 77 0.38 -13.54 -9.58
N PRO A 78 0.69 -13.12 -10.82
CA PRO A 78 -0.01 -13.59 -12.01
C PRO A 78 -0.04 -15.11 -12.16
N TRP A 79 1.07 -15.83 -11.90
CA TRP A 79 1.10 -17.29 -11.95
C TRP A 79 0.08 -17.91 -10.98
N ALA A 80 0.08 -17.45 -9.72
CA ALA A 80 -0.73 -18.02 -8.67
C ALA A 80 -2.26 -17.85 -8.90
N PHE A 81 -2.68 -16.75 -9.55
CA PHE A 81 -4.09 -16.50 -9.90
C PHE A 81 -4.50 -17.04 -11.29
N GLN A 82 -3.58 -17.56 -12.11
CA GLN A 82 -3.87 -18.04 -13.48
C GLN A 82 -4.19 -19.54 -13.56
N GLY A 83 -4.53 -20.17 -12.44
CA GLY A 83 -4.98 -21.56 -12.37
C GLY A 83 -4.02 -22.52 -11.64
N ALA A 84 -3.02 -22.00 -10.91
CA ALA A 84 -2.20 -22.80 -10.00
C ALA A 84 -3.08 -23.40 -8.88
N LYS A 85 -2.73 -24.60 -8.43
CA LYS A 85 -3.45 -25.28 -7.35
C LYS A 85 -2.71 -25.14 -6.01
N PRO A 86 -3.42 -25.13 -4.87
CA PRO A 86 -2.77 -25.25 -3.57
C PRO A 86 -1.84 -26.47 -3.54
N GLY A 87 -0.59 -26.25 -3.14
CA GLY A 87 0.51 -27.23 -3.14
C GLY A 87 1.40 -27.20 -4.39
N GLU A 88 0.97 -26.55 -5.47
CA GLU A 88 1.74 -26.44 -6.70
C GLU A 88 2.89 -25.43 -6.56
N THR A 89 4.01 -25.75 -7.20
CA THR A 89 5.21 -24.91 -7.28
C THR A 89 5.39 -24.35 -8.68
N SER A 90 5.76 -23.08 -8.77
CA SER A 90 5.96 -22.36 -10.02
C SER A 90 7.18 -22.85 -10.79
N GLU A 91 7.34 -22.36 -12.00
CA GLU A 91 8.65 -22.33 -12.64
C GLU A 91 9.57 -21.32 -11.95
N LEU A 92 10.86 -21.35 -12.33
CA LEU A 92 11.82 -20.36 -11.86
C LEU A 92 11.56 -19.03 -12.58
N PHE A 93 11.42 -17.95 -11.83
CA PHE A 93 11.22 -16.60 -12.36
C PHE A 93 12.48 -15.76 -12.19
N ASP A 94 12.86 -15.07 -13.26
CA ASP A 94 13.99 -14.15 -13.26
C ASP A 94 13.55 -12.74 -12.89
N ALA A 95 14.36 -12.06 -12.09
CA ALA A 95 14.18 -10.68 -11.70
C ALA A 95 15.51 -9.93 -11.65
N ALA A 96 15.45 -8.61 -11.56
CA ALA A 96 16.65 -7.77 -11.50
C ALA A 96 17.53 -8.04 -10.27
N ASP A 97 16.94 -8.55 -9.19
CA ASP A 97 17.59 -8.81 -7.91
C ASP A 97 17.86 -10.30 -7.65
N GLY A 98 17.45 -11.20 -8.54
CA GLY A 98 17.65 -12.64 -8.36
C GLY A 98 16.67 -13.54 -9.09
N TYR A 99 16.64 -14.78 -8.62
CA TYR A 99 15.72 -15.82 -9.09
C TYR A 99 14.70 -16.15 -8.00
N TYR A 100 13.45 -16.38 -8.41
CA TYR A 100 12.33 -16.68 -7.53
C TYR A 100 11.70 -18.01 -7.89
N LEU A 101 11.43 -18.84 -6.87
CA LEU A 101 10.58 -20.03 -6.99
C LEU A 101 9.48 -19.93 -5.94
N ALA A 102 8.22 -20.15 -6.32
CA ALA A 102 7.06 -19.94 -5.45
C ALA A 102 6.18 -21.18 -5.34
N ARG A 103 5.62 -21.44 -4.16
CA ARG A 103 4.58 -22.45 -3.91
C ARG A 103 3.30 -21.78 -3.43
N LEU A 104 2.17 -22.14 -4.04
CA LEU A 104 0.86 -21.68 -3.61
C LEU A 104 0.41 -22.50 -2.39
N ASP A 105 0.35 -21.91 -1.20
CA ASP A 105 -0.05 -22.62 0.01
C ASP A 105 -1.58 -22.65 0.17
N SER A 106 -2.26 -21.56 -0.16
CA SER A 106 -3.72 -21.46 -0.10
C SER A 106 -4.29 -20.41 -1.06
N LEU A 107 -5.50 -20.64 -1.56
CA LEU A 107 -6.26 -19.70 -2.39
C LEU A 107 -7.64 -19.47 -1.76
N THR A 108 -7.95 -18.22 -1.46
CA THR A 108 -9.23 -17.76 -0.94
C THR A 108 -10.00 -17.10 -2.07
N PRO A 109 -11.14 -17.67 -2.51
CA PRO A 109 -11.96 -17.07 -3.55
C PRO A 109 -12.40 -15.66 -3.17
N GLY A 110 -12.38 -14.76 -4.14
CA GLY A 110 -12.88 -13.42 -4.03
C GLY A 110 -14.38 -13.43 -3.80
N GLY A 111 -14.84 -12.60 -2.87
CA GLY A 111 -16.25 -12.58 -2.49
C GLY A 111 -16.55 -11.48 -1.50
N ALA A 112 -17.84 -11.27 -1.23
CA ALA A 112 -18.22 -10.50 -0.04
C ALA A 112 -17.88 -11.34 1.20
N LEU A 113 -17.18 -10.73 2.16
CA LEU A 113 -16.97 -11.35 3.47
C LEU A 113 -18.33 -11.71 4.06
N SER A 114 -18.45 -12.93 4.58
CA SER A 114 -19.62 -13.29 5.39
C SER A 114 -19.71 -12.39 6.62
N LEU A 115 -20.92 -12.23 7.18
CA LEU A 115 -21.10 -11.44 8.39
C LEU A 115 -20.20 -11.94 9.52
N ASP A 116 -19.99 -13.25 9.65
CA ASP A 116 -19.12 -13.84 10.67
C ASP A 116 -17.65 -13.45 10.49
N GLN A 117 -17.15 -13.41 9.25
CA GLN A 117 -15.79 -12.97 8.95
C GLN A 117 -15.62 -11.46 9.15
N ALA A 118 -16.61 -10.65 8.77
CA ALA A 118 -16.56 -9.19 8.91
C ALA A 118 -16.92 -8.70 10.33
N LYS A 119 -17.43 -9.58 11.20
CA LYS A 119 -18.00 -9.22 12.50
C LYS A 119 -17.05 -8.41 13.37
N GLN A 120 -15.78 -8.79 13.40
CA GLN A 120 -14.78 -8.13 14.23
C GLN A 120 -14.43 -6.75 13.68
N ASP A 121 -14.32 -6.61 12.36
CA ASP A 121 -14.05 -5.33 11.69
C ASP A 121 -15.22 -4.35 11.88
N ILE A 122 -16.45 -4.83 11.69
CA ILE A 122 -17.68 -4.05 11.93
C ILE A 122 -17.74 -3.60 13.39
N ARG A 123 -17.47 -4.50 14.34
CA ARG A 123 -17.44 -4.16 15.77
C ARG A 123 -16.41 -3.07 16.05
N ASN A 124 -15.19 -3.19 15.53
CA ASN A 124 -14.13 -2.20 15.73
C ASN A 124 -14.48 -0.85 15.10
N TYR A 125 -15.12 -0.86 13.94
CA TYR A 125 -15.64 0.35 13.29
C TYR A 125 -16.70 1.04 14.16
N LEU A 126 -17.72 0.31 14.58
CA LEU A 126 -18.81 0.84 15.41
C LEU A 126 -18.33 1.31 16.78
N LEU A 127 -17.36 0.62 17.39
CA LEU A 127 -16.76 1.05 18.65
C LEU A 127 -16.05 2.41 18.50
N ARG A 128 -15.29 2.62 17.42
CA ARG A 128 -14.66 3.91 17.13
C ARG A 128 -15.71 5.00 16.93
N GLN A 129 -16.75 4.71 16.14
CA GLN A 129 -17.84 5.65 15.91
C GLN A 129 -18.54 6.06 17.22
N LYS A 130 -18.90 5.09 18.08
CA LYS A 130 -19.53 5.37 19.37
C LYS A 130 -18.65 6.16 20.33
N LYS A 131 -17.33 5.94 20.31
CA LYS A 131 -16.38 6.74 21.09
C LYS A 131 -16.38 8.19 20.61
N THR A 132 -16.30 8.43 19.31
CA THR A 132 -16.40 9.78 18.74
C THR A 132 -17.74 10.44 19.09
N ASP A 133 -18.86 9.71 19.00
CA ASP A 133 -20.19 10.21 19.38
C ASP A 133 -20.26 10.64 20.86
N ALA A 134 -19.66 9.85 21.75
CA ALA A 134 -19.62 10.15 23.18
C ALA A 134 -18.79 11.41 23.52
N LEU A 135 -17.78 11.75 22.70
CA LEU A 135 -16.95 12.95 22.89
C LEU A 135 -17.62 14.24 22.42
N VAL A 136 -18.61 14.14 21.51
CA VAL A 136 -19.23 15.31 20.87
C VAL A 136 -19.86 16.28 21.87
N PRO A 137 -20.67 15.86 22.88
CA PRO A 137 -21.24 16.79 23.84
C PRO A 137 -20.17 17.56 24.65
N GLN A 138 -19.08 16.89 25.04
CA GLN A 138 -17.97 17.52 25.73
C GLN A 138 -17.26 18.54 24.81
N ALA A 139 -17.02 18.16 23.56
CA ALA A 139 -16.41 19.04 22.56
C ALA A 139 -17.31 20.25 22.24
N MET A 140 -18.63 20.08 22.16
CA MET A 140 -19.58 21.18 21.98
C MET A 140 -19.53 22.15 23.17
N ASN A 141 -19.50 21.62 24.40
CA ASN A 141 -19.36 22.45 25.58
C ASN A 141 -18.02 23.20 25.59
N TYR A 142 -16.92 22.53 25.21
CA TYR A 142 -15.61 23.15 25.08
C TYR A 142 -15.62 24.28 24.05
N ALA A 143 -16.14 24.04 22.85
CA ALA A 143 -16.24 25.04 21.78
C ALA A 143 -17.03 26.27 22.24
N ARG A 144 -18.18 26.07 22.90
CA ARG A 144 -19.01 27.15 23.45
C ARG A 144 -18.27 27.98 24.50
N VAL A 145 -17.59 27.35 25.44
CA VAL A 145 -16.82 28.06 26.48
C VAL A 145 -15.62 28.77 25.88
N ALA A 146 -14.92 28.14 24.93
CA ALA A 146 -13.77 28.71 24.24
C ALA A 146 -14.16 29.93 23.39
N ALA A 147 -15.30 29.88 22.70
CA ALA A 147 -15.82 31.00 21.92
C ALA A 147 -16.23 32.19 22.81
N ALA A 148 -16.71 31.93 24.03
CA ALA A 148 -17.05 32.97 25.00
C ALA A 148 -15.85 33.54 25.78
N SER A 149 -14.69 32.87 25.74
CA SER A 149 -13.49 33.24 26.50
C SER A 149 -12.23 33.07 25.65
N SER A 150 -11.50 31.96 25.83
CA SER A 150 -10.40 31.53 24.97
C SER A 150 -10.25 30.00 25.03
N MET A 151 -9.56 29.41 24.05
CA MET A 151 -9.27 27.96 24.07
C MET A 151 -8.50 27.56 25.32
N GLU A 152 -7.53 28.37 25.73
CA GLU A 152 -6.64 28.12 26.87
C GLU A 152 -7.42 28.14 28.20
N GLN A 153 -8.37 29.07 28.35
CA GLN A 153 -9.24 29.14 29.53
C GLN A 153 -10.22 27.97 29.58
N ALA A 154 -10.87 27.65 28.45
CA ALA A 154 -11.75 26.49 28.34
C ALA A 154 -11.01 25.18 28.66
N ALA A 155 -9.78 25.05 28.16
CA ALA A 155 -8.93 23.88 28.40
C ALA A 155 -8.58 23.74 29.88
N LYS A 156 -8.16 24.83 30.53
CA LYS A 156 -7.89 24.84 31.98
C LYS A 156 -9.11 24.45 32.80
N LEU A 157 -10.30 24.95 32.45
CA LEU A 157 -11.55 24.61 33.13
C LEU A 157 -11.94 23.14 32.98
N MET A 158 -11.62 22.53 31.84
CA MET A 158 -11.96 21.14 31.52
C MET A 158 -10.80 20.16 31.73
N ASN A 159 -9.70 20.61 32.35
CA ASN A 159 -8.46 19.83 32.53
C ASN A 159 -7.92 19.22 31.23
N LEU A 160 -7.99 20.00 30.14
CA LEU A 160 -7.44 19.70 28.82
C LEU A 160 -6.19 20.54 28.56
N GLN A 161 -5.43 20.16 27.53
CA GLN A 161 -4.28 20.93 27.05
C GLN A 161 -4.55 21.44 25.64
N VAL A 162 -4.25 22.72 25.40
CA VAL A 162 -4.26 23.29 24.05
C VAL A 162 -2.93 22.94 23.39
N VAL A 163 -3.01 22.35 22.19
CA VAL A 163 -1.84 22.04 21.36
C VAL A 163 -1.75 23.08 20.26
N SER A 164 -0.59 23.73 20.12
CA SER A 164 -0.32 24.68 19.04
C SER A 164 0.51 24.01 17.97
N THR A 165 0.12 24.16 16.71
CA THR A 165 0.79 23.55 15.56
C THR A 165 1.78 24.52 14.92
N LYS A 166 2.78 23.97 14.22
CA LYS A 166 3.61 24.76 13.30
C LYS A 166 2.80 25.11 12.03
N PRO A 167 3.17 26.15 11.26
CA PRO A 167 2.53 26.43 9.98
C PRO A 167 2.55 25.22 9.06
N PHE A 168 1.40 24.93 8.44
CA PHE A 168 1.23 23.78 7.54
C PHE A 168 0.45 24.15 6.28
N THR A 169 0.49 23.26 5.28
CA THR A 169 -0.30 23.37 4.05
C THR A 169 -1.42 22.32 4.03
N ARG A 170 -2.45 22.52 3.20
CA ARG A 170 -3.49 21.51 2.97
C ARG A 170 -2.95 20.15 2.49
N VAL A 171 -1.80 20.15 1.82
CA VAL A 171 -1.20 18.95 1.21
C VAL A 171 -0.33 18.21 2.21
N THR A 172 0.51 18.94 2.94
CA THR A 172 1.45 18.33 3.89
C THR A 172 0.80 18.01 5.23
N GLY A 173 -0.27 18.72 5.59
CA GLY A 173 -0.88 18.61 6.92
C GLY A 173 0.13 18.90 8.03
N VAL A 174 -0.19 18.43 9.23
CA VAL A 174 0.62 18.61 10.44
C VAL A 174 0.47 17.35 11.32
N PRO A 175 1.54 16.85 11.97
CA PRO A 175 1.50 15.58 12.70
C PRO A 175 0.39 15.50 13.76
N GLU A 176 0.12 16.61 14.42
CA GLU A 176 -0.90 16.78 15.46
C GLU A 176 -2.32 16.55 14.95
N LEU A 177 -2.56 16.69 13.63
CA LEU A 177 -3.85 16.46 12.98
C LEU A 177 -3.79 15.32 11.94
N ALA A 178 -2.82 14.41 12.05
CA ALA A 178 -2.61 13.34 11.09
C ALA A 178 -3.81 12.38 10.96
N GLN A 179 -4.59 12.20 12.05
CA GLN A 179 -5.80 11.40 12.06
C GLN A 179 -7.08 12.23 11.84
N ALA A 180 -6.95 13.55 11.63
CA ALA A 180 -8.04 14.51 11.46
C ALA A 180 -7.95 15.31 10.16
N PRO A 181 -8.06 14.67 8.98
CA PRO A 181 -8.02 15.37 7.70
C PRO A 181 -9.16 16.39 7.53
N GLU A 182 -10.32 16.16 8.16
CA GLU A 182 -11.43 17.12 8.17
C GLU A 182 -11.05 18.39 8.94
N ALA A 183 -10.29 18.28 10.03
CA ALA A 183 -9.78 19.42 10.79
C ALA A 183 -8.73 20.20 9.98
N VAL A 184 -7.81 19.50 9.32
CA VAL A 184 -6.89 20.13 8.36
C VAL A 184 -7.67 20.93 7.30
N GLY A 185 -8.77 20.39 6.78
CA GLY A 185 -9.64 21.11 5.83
C GLY A 185 -10.30 22.35 6.43
N ALA A 186 -10.89 22.21 7.62
CA ALA A 186 -11.60 23.28 8.34
C ALA A 186 -10.69 24.44 8.73
N ALA A 187 -9.45 24.18 9.16
CA ALA A 187 -8.47 25.22 9.49
C ALA A 187 -8.25 26.21 8.33
N PHE A 188 -8.42 25.76 7.08
CA PHE A 188 -8.29 26.62 5.91
C PHE A 188 -9.56 27.38 5.51
N THR A 189 -10.72 27.06 6.08
CA THR A 189 -11.99 27.76 5.84
C THR A 189 -12.42 28.63 7.02
N LEU A 190 -11.99 28.29 8.23
CA LEU A 190 -12.27 29.05 9.44
C LEU A 190 -11.70 30.48 9.37
N PRO A 191 -12.50 31.49 9.78
CA PRO A 191 -12.00 32.84 10.01
C PRO A 191 -10.83 32.87 11.00
N LEU A 192 -9.98 33.89 10.86
CA LEU A 192 -8.91 34.12 11.83
C LEU A 192 -9.51 34.36 13.22
N HIS A 193 -8.90 33.74 14.23
CA HIS A 193 -9.24 33.83 15.64
C HIS A 193 -10.65 33.33 16.03
N SER A 194 -11.41 32.75 15.11
CA SER A 194 -12.67 32.07 15.44
C SER A 194 -12.42 30.64 15.91
N VAL A 195 -13.13 30.22 16.95
CA VAL A 195 -13.18 28.83 17.40
C VAL A 195 -14.14 28.04 16.51
N SER A 196 -13.75 26.84 16.11
CA SER A 196 -14.55 25.94 15.30
C SER A 196 -15.69 25.30 16.10
N GLU A 197 -16.73 24.86 15.39
CA GLU A 197 -17.59 23.79 15.90
C GLU A 197 -16.79 22.48 16.05
N PRO A 198 -17.28 21.50 16.82
CA PRO A 198 -16.61 20.20 16.93
C PRO A 198 -16.52 19.45 15.60
N ILE A 199 -15.29 19.14 15.21
CA ILE A 199 -14.97 18.44 13.96
C ILE A 199 -14.72 16.98 14.29
N ARG A 200 -15.58 16.11 13.78
CA ARG A 200 -15.48 14.66 13.99
C ARG A 200 -14.41 14.09 13.09
N SER A 201 -13.54 13.24 13.65
CA SER A 201 -12.65 12.42 12.85
C SER A 201 -12.48 11.01 13.43
N ILE A 202 -11.54 10.23 12.89
CA ILE A 202 -11.39 8.81 13.17
C ILE A 202 -10.86 8.62 14.59
N GLY A 203 -11.77 8.36 15.53
CA GLY A 203 -11.44 8.09 16.92
C GLY A 203 -11.17 9.35 17.77
N GLU A 204 -11.39 10.55 17.22
CA GLU A 204 -11.21 11.82 17.92
C GLU A 204 -12.23 12.88 17.48
N VAL A 205 -12.35 13.94 18.28
CA VAL A 205 -13.13 15.14 17.96
C VAL A 205 -12.24 16.34 18.21
N VAL A 206 -12.05 17.17 17.19
CA VAL A 206 -11.17 18.33 17.22
C VAL A 206 -12.00 19.61 17.36
N VAL A 207 -11.54 20.52 18.22
CA VAL A 207 -12.00 21.92 18.25
C VAL A 207 -10.76 22.78 18.09
N GLU A 208 -10.77 23.65 17.09
CA GLU A 208 -9.58 24.40 16.68
C GLU A 208 -9.88 25.89 16.51
N ARG A 209 -8.81 26.70 16.52
CA ARG A 209 -8.83 28.14 16.24
C ARG A 209 -7.67 28.45 15.31
N VAL A 210 -7.91 29.29 14.30
CA VAL A 210 -6.84 29.71 13.38
C VAL A 210 -6.14 30.93 13.95
N ASP A 211 -4.94 30.75 14.51
CA ASP A 211 -4.17 31.85 15.11
C ASP A 211 -3.48 32.73 14.05
N ASN A 212 -3.03 32.14 12.95
CA ASN A 212 -2.35 32.87 11.88
C ASN A 212 -2.61 32.21 10.53
N ARG A 213 -2.64 33.02 9.46
CA ARG A 213 -2.79 32.56 8.08
C ARG A 213 -1.75 33.27 7.21
N ILE A 214 -0.82 32.49 6.67
CA ILE A 214 0.22 32.99 5.77
C ILE A 214 -0.36 32.99 4.35
N PRO A 215 -0.62 34.16 3.73
CA PRO A 215 -1.14 34.20 2.38
C PRO A 215 -0.09 33.74 1.38
N SER A 216 -0.53 33.13 0.28
CA SER A 216 0.35 32.83 -0.85
C SER A 216 0.89 34.12 -1.46
N SER A 217 2.22 34.24 -1.60
CA SER A 217 2.84 35.40 -2.24
C SER A 217 2.75 35.30 -3.76
N ARG A 218 2.04 36.25 -4.39
CA ARG A 218 1.97 36.33 -5.85
C ARG A 218 3.35 36.56 -6.48
N ALA A 219 4.18 37.40 -5.86
CA ALA A 219 5.54 37.65 -6.33
C ALA A 219 6.41 36.38 -6.28
N ALA A 220 6.32 35.60 -5.21
CA ALA A 220 7.02 34.32 -5.10
C ALA A 220 6.53 33.31 -6.15
N PHE A 221 5.22 33.29 -6.42
CA PHE A 221 4.65 32.45 -7.48
C PHE A 221 5.16 32.85 -8.87
N GLU A 222 5.13 34.13 -9.24
CA GLU A 222 5.61 34.59 -10.55
C GLU A 222 7.11 34.30 -10.74
N ALA A 223 7.92 34.43 -9.69
CA ALA A 223 9.35 34.08 -9.74
C ALA A 223 9.59 32.59 -10.00
N GLN A 224 8.69 31.71 -9.57
CA GLN A 224 8.81 30.24 -9.72
C GLN A 224 7.98 29.68 -10.88
N LYS A 225 7.17 30.51 -11.53
CA LYS A 225 6.14 30.09 -12.48
C LYS A 225 6.68 29.27 -13.64
N GLU A 226 7.79 29.68 -14.25
CA GLU A 226 8.39 28.94 -15.37
C GLU A 226 8.93 27.57 -14.93
N SER A 227 9.54 27.49 -13.75
CA SER A 227 9.98 26.21 -13.18
C SER A 227 8.79 25.29 -12.87
N LEU A 228 7.76 25.81 -12.22
CA LEU A 228 6.54 25.05 -11.90
C LEU A 228 5.82 24.58 -13.18
N ARG A 229 5.78 25.44 -14.22
CA ARG A 229 5.22 25.10 -15.54
C ARG A 229 6.01 23.98 -16.21
N ALA A 230 7.34 24.07 -16.22
CA ALA A 230 8.19 23.04 -16.80
C ALA A 230 8.03 21.69 -16.10
N GLN A 231 7.99 21.69 -14.76
CA GLN A 231 7.77 20.49 -13.95
C GLN A 231 6.40 19.86 -14.22
N ALA A 232 5.32 20.66 -14.19
CA ALA A 232 3.97 20.18 -14.47
C ALA A 232 3.86 19.62 -15.91
N LEU A 233 4.46 20.29 -16.89
CA LEU A 233 4.48 19.83 -18.28
C LEU A 233 5.21 18.50 -18.43
N GLN A 234 6.34 18.33 -17.76
CA GLN A 234 7.08 17.07 -17.77
C GLN A 234 6.26 15.93 -17.12
N GLN A 235 5.61 16.19 -15.99
CA GLN A 235 4.74 15.22 -15.33
C GLN A 235 3.57 14.79 -16.22
N LEU A 236 2.88 15.75 -16.85
CA LEU A 236 1.78 15.49 -17.78
C LEU A 236 2.22 14.71 -19.01
N ARG A 237 3.39 15.03 -19.59
CA ARG A 237 3.96 14.28 -20.71
C ARG A 237 4.21 12.82 -20.34
N GLN A 238 4.82 12.58 -19.17
CA GLN A 238 5.06 11.22 -18.68
C GLN A 238 3.76 10.47 -18.41
N GLN A 239 2.77 11.14 -17.81
CA GLN A 239 1.44 10.56 -17.60
C GLN A 239 0.80 10.17 -18.93
N ARG A 240 0.85 11.05 -19.94
CA ARG A 240 0.25 10.79 -21.25
C ARG A 240 0.88 9.60 -21.95
N VAL A 241 2.21 9.46 -21.89
CA VAL A 241 2.92 8.30 -22.43
C VAL A 241 2.49 7.02 -21.71
N ARG A 242 2.42 7.04 -20.37
CA ARG A 242 1.94 5.88 -19.59
C ARG A 242 0.52 5.49 -19.97
N GLU A 243 -0.41 6.44 -20.01
CA GLU A 243 -1.80 6.21 -20.42
C GLU A 243 -1.90 5.66 -21.84
N PHE A 244 -1.15 6.24 -22.79
CA PHE A 244 -1.10 5.76 -24.17
C PHE A 244 -0.63 4.32 -24.26
N LEU A 245 0.46 3.97 -23.56
CA LEU A 245 0.97 2.60 -23.54
C LEU A 245 0.00 1.63 -22.85
N THR A 246 -0.65 2.03 -21.77
CA THR A 246 -1.68 1.23 -21.10
C THR A 246 -2.86 0.95 -22.03
N ASN A 247 -3.36 1.98 -22.72
CA ASN A 247 -4.47 1.83 -23.66
C ASN A 247 -4.06 0.99 -24.89
N LEU A 248 -2.85 1.21 -25.42
CA LEU A 248 -2.32 0.42 -26.54
C LEU A 248 -2.23 -1.06 -26.17
N ARG A 249 -1.75 -1.38 -24.96
CA ARG A 249 -1.72 -2.76 -24.45
C ARG A 249 -3.13 -3.35 -24.28
N ALA A 250 -4.10 -2.55 -23.84
CA ALA A 250 -5.46 -3.01 -23.64
C ALA A 250 -6.19 -3.36 -24.95
N VAL A 251 -5.92 -2.62 -26.03
CA VAL A 251 -6.56 -2.84 -27.34
C VAL A 251 -5.73 -3.71 -28.28
N ALA A 252 -4.43 -3.86 -28.03
CA ALA A 252 -3.58 -4.74 -28.81
C ALA A 252 -4.04 -6.20 -28.63
N LYS A 253 -4.27 -6.87 -29.76
CA LYS A 253 -4.48 -8.32 -29.78
C LYS A 253 -3.13 -9.00 -29.60
N VAL A 254 -2.73 -9.16 -28.34
CA VAL A 254 -1.52 -9.89 -27.97
C VAL A 254 -1.88 -11.37 -27.81
N ASP A 255 -1.46 -12.19 -28.78
CA ASP A 255 -1.53 -13.64 -28.65
C ASP A 255 -0.35 -14.12 -27.80
N ASP A 256 -0.58 -14.12 -26.49
CA ASP A 256 0.40 -14.57 -25.51
C ASP A 256 0.46 -16.10 -25.48
N LYS A 257 1.27 -16.67 -26.38
CA LYS A 257 1.49 -18.11 -26.48
C LYS A 257 2.40 -18.67 -25.38
N ARG A 258 2.83 -17.88 -24.39
CA ARG A 258 3.68 -18.38 -23.30
C ARG A 258 3.08 -19.59 -22.60
N LYS A 259 1.78 -19.58 -22.32
CA LYS A 259 1.06 -20.75 -21.78
C LYS A 259 1.18 -22.01 -22.64
N GLN A 260 1.15 -21.87 -23.96
CA GLN A 260 1.26 -22.99 -24.90
C GLN A 260 2.70 -23.49 -24.99
N VAL A 261 3.66 -22.58 -24.97
CA VAL A 261 5.11 -22.86 -24.98
C VAL A 261 5.56 -23.51 -23.66
N GLU A 262 5.07 -23.03 -22.52
CA GLU A 262 5.32 -23.60 -21.21
C GLU A 262 4.64 -24.97 -21.07
N ALA A 263 3.42 -25.14 -21.61
CA ALA A 263 2.72 -26.43 -21.57
C ALA A 263 3.35 -27.47 -22.51
N SER A 264 3.82 -27.09 -23.70
CA SER A 264 4.57 -27.99 -24.59
C SER A 264 5.93 -28.37 -23.99
N SER A 265 6.61 -27.43 -23.34
CA SER A 265 7.86 -27.71 -22.61
C SER A 265 7.61 -28.67 -21.43
N ARG A 266 6.50 -28.52 -20.70
CA ARG A 266 6.08 -29.46 -19.64
C ARG A 266 5.79 -30.88 -20.14
N ARG A 267 5.25 -31.05 -21.35
CA ARG A 267 4.98 -32.38 -21.95
C ARG A 267 6.20 -33.06 -22.54
N THR A 268 7.21 -32.29 -22.96
CA THR A 268 8.43 -32.84 -23.59
C THR A 268 9.43 -33.37 -22.55
N THR A 269 9.21 -33.04 -21.27
CA THR A 269 10.09 -33.40 -20.13
C THR A 269 9.52 -34.55 -19.27
N GLN A 270 8.49 -35.27 -19.76
CA GLN A 270 8.00 -36.53 -19.17
C GLN A 270 8.52 -37.73 -19.92
#